data_AF-A4TG28-F1
#
_entry.id   AF-A4TG28-F1
#
_cell.length_a   1.000
_cell.length_b   1.000
_cell.length_c   1.000
_cell.angle_alpha   90.00
_cell.angle_beta   90.00
_cell.angle_gamma   90.00
#
_symmetry.space_group_name_H-M   'P 1'
#
loop_
_entity.id
_entity.type
_entity.pdbx_description
1 polymer ?
#
loop_
_entity_poly.entity_id
_entity_poly.type
_entity_poly.pdbx_seq_one_letter_code
_entity_poly.pdbx_strand_id
1 'polypeptide(L)'
;MELDLWPRQHDLPPRWDGLPVEWGSWSDTADIIICPPPPRRPKCVRCGSHQDPHMNLGRVWTEPGMVRAIRRAQLSNGRHLVAHLAAFRCPDCEHDHVIDLVNDQAWDLDTTDYTDDGSYDVAAGRG
;
A
#
# COMPACT_ATOMS: atom_id res chain seq x y z
N MET A 1 23.24 -19.59 1.67
CA MET A 1 22.64 -18.35 1.17
C MET A 1 21.82 -17.81 2.32
N GLU A 2 22.39 -16.86 3.05
CA GLU A 2 21.71 -16.17 4.14
C GLU A 2 20.76 -15.19 3.46
N LEU A 3 19.46 -15.49 3.51
CA LEU A 3 18.45 -14.54 3.09
C LEU A 3 18.50 -13.44 4.15
N ASP A 4 18.98 -12.24 3.79
CA ASP A 4 18.83 -11.04 4.61
C ASP A 4 17.33 -10.76 4.76
N LEU A 5 16.69 -11.48 5.69
CA LEU A 5 15.36 -11.20 6.19
C LEU A 5 15.50 -9.88 6.93
N TRP A 6 15.35 -8.77 6.21
CA TRP A 6 15.32 -7.45 6.79
C TRP A 6 14.30 -7.46 7.94
N PRO A 7 14.68 -7.04 9.16
CA PRO A 7 13.74 -7.04 10.28
C PRO A 7 12.71 -5.94 10.04
N ARG A 8 11.65 -6.26 9.30
CA ARG A 8 10.45 -5.43 9.18
C ARG A 8 9.77 -5.50 10.54
N GLN A 9 9.51 -4.35 11.17
CA GLN A 9 8.81 -4.33 12.46
C GLN A 9 7.33 -4.70 12.25
N HIS A 10 6.77 -4.26 11.14
CA HIS A 10 5.42 -4.57 10.68
C HIS A 10 5.46 -5.24 9.31
N ASP A 11 4.45 -6.07 9.01
CA ASP A 11 4.35 -6.76 7.71
C ASP A 11 4.01 -5.79 6.56
N LEU A 12 3.17 -4.80 6.82
CA LEU A 12 2.85 -3.66 5.96
C LEU A 12 2.86 -2.38 6.79
N PRO A 13 3.01 -1.19 6.18
CA PRO A 13 3.05 0.07 6.90
C PRO A 13 1.82 0.24 7.80
N PRO A 14 1.97 0.35 9.13
CA PRO A 14 0.83 0.49 10.05
C PRO A 14 0.15 1.86 9.90
N ARG A 15 0.83 2.83 9.28
CA ARG A 15 0.35 4.18 8.99
C ARG A 15 0.62 4.57 7.55
N TRP A 16 -0.23 5.46 7.04
CA TRP A 16 -0.15 6.10 5.74
C TRP A 16 -0.40 7.60 5.91
N ASP A 17 0.61 8.42 5.62
CA ASP A 17 0.60 9.87 5.86
C ASP A 17 0.19 10.23 7.30
N GLY A 18 0.70 9.45 8.26
CA GLY A 18 0.43 9.58 9.69
C GLY A 18 -0.92 9.02 10.16
N LEU A 19 -1.82 8.64 9.26
CA LEU A 19 -3.11 8.03 9.58
C LEU A 19 -3.00 6.51 9.69
N PRO A 20 -3.70 5.85 10.63
CA PRO A 20 -3.64 4.40 10.77
C PRO A 20 -4.23 3.68 9.53
N VAL A 21 -3.60 2.57 9.15
CA VAL A 21 -4.09 1.70 8.07
C VAL A 21 -4.70 0.44 8.65
N GLU A 22 -5.91 0.11 8.20
CA GLU A 22 -6.53 -1.19 8.44
C GLU A 22 -6.25 -2.09 7.24
N TRP A 23 -5.25 -2.97 7.37
CA TRP A 23 -4.95 -4.00 6.36
C TRP A 23 -5.86 -5.21 6.51
N GLY A 24 -6.17 -5.84 5.37
CA GLY A 24 -6.80 -7.15 5.32
C GLY A 24 -5.77 -8.28 5.37
N SER A 25 -6.11 -9.38 4.72
CA SER A 25 -5.23 -10.54 4.55
C SER A 25 -4.63 -10.55 3.15
N TRP A 26 -3.43 -11.10 3.04
CA TRP A 26 -2.84 -11.44 1.74
C TRP A 26 -3.69 -12.49 1.02
N SER A 27 -3.89 -12.30 -0.28
CA SER A 27 -4.50 -13.28 -1.18
C SER A 27 -3.78 -13.34 -2.52
N ASP A 28 -3.91 -14.45 -3.22
CA ASP A 28 -3.37 -14.59 -4.58
C ASP A 28 -4.09 -13.65 -5.55
N THR A 29 -3.34 -12.99 -6.45
CA THR A 29 -3.93 -12.14 -7.50
C THR A 29 -4.28 -12.90 -8.78
N ALA A 30 -3.97 -14.19 -8.84
CA ALA A 30 -4.25 -15.05 -9.98
C ALA A 30 -5.73 -15.00 -10.38
N ASP A 31 -6.63 -14.85 -9.40
CA ASP A 31 -8.09 -14.84 -9.60
C ASP A 31 -8.68 -13.43 -9.77
N ILE A 32 -7.87 -12.37 -9.65
CA ILE A 32 -8.35 -10.99 -9.71
C ILE A 32 -8.25 -10.47 -11.15
N ILE A 33 -9.39 -10.45 -11.83
CA ILE A 33 -9.56 -9.84 -13.14
C ILE A 33 -9.94 -8.37 -12.96
N ILE A 34 -8.94 -7.48 -13.01
CA ILE A 34 -9.17 -6.04 -13.18
C ILE A 34 -9.49 -5.83 -14.66
N CYS A 35 -10.69 -5.35 -14.98
CA CYS A 35 -11.13 -5.11 -16.37
C CYS A 35 -10.82 -3.67 -16.81
N PRO A 36 -10.21 -3.46 -18.00
CA PRO A 36 -9.76 -4.47 -18.96
C PRO A 36 -8.51 -5.23 -18.48
N PRO A 37 -8.32 -6.50 -18.90
CA PRO A 37 -7.19 -7.30 -18.49
C PRO A 37 -5.89 -6.55 -18.78
N PRO A 38 -5.01 -6.36 -17.78
CA PRO A 38 -3.80 -5.58 -17.98
C PRO A 38 -2.94 -6.22 -19.08
N PRO A 39 -2.40 -5.42 -20.02
CA PRO A 39 -1.60 -5.90 -21.14
C PRO A 39 -0.24 -6.40 -20.63
N ARG A 40 -0.20 -7.66 -20.21
CA ARG A 40 0.91 -8.34 -19.50
C ARG A 40 1.16 -7.73 -18.12
N ARG A 41 1.06 -8.57 -17.09
CA ARG A 41 1.41 -8.17 -15.72
C ARG A 41 2.89 -7.77 -15.70
N PRO A 42 3.22 -6.58 -15.17
CA PRO A 42 4.61 -6.10 -15.15
C PRO A 42 5.47 -7.02 -14.29
N LYS A 43 6.72 -7.23 -14.71
CA LYS A 43 7.69 -7.96 -13.89
C LYS A 43 7.97 -7.19 -12.61
N CYS A 44 8.34 -7.89 -11.54
CA CYS A 44 8.82 -7.23 -10.33
C CYS A 44 9.98 -6.30 -10.68
N VAL A 45 9.89 -5.02 -10.30
CA VAL A 45 10.91 -4.01 -10.61
C VAL A 45 12.23 -4.28 -9.90
N ARG A 46 12.20 -4.99 -8.76
CA ARG A 46 13.38 -5.31 -7.96
C ARG A 46 14.14 -6.55 -8.43
N CYS A 47 13.46 -7.68 -8.64
CA CYS A 47 14.12 -8.96 -8.97
C CYS A 47 13.83 -9.47 -10.39
N GLY A 48 12.89 -8.86 -11.12
CA GLY A 48 12.51 -9.28 -12.46
C GLY A 48 11.59 -10.51 -12.53
N SER A 49 11.05 -10.98 -11.40
CA SER A 49 10.10 -12.10 -11.35
C SER A 49 8.85 -11.87 -12.22
N HIS A 50 8.31 -12.97 -12.76
CA HIS A 50 7.05 -13.01 -13.54
C HIS A 50 5.92 -13.70 -12.76
N GLN A 51 6.16 -14.10 -11.51
CA GLN A 51 5.12 -14.68 -10.66
C GLN A 51 4.07 -13.61 -10.34
N ASP A 52 2.81 -14.05 -10.21
CA ASP A 52 1.73 -13.18 -9.78
C ASP A 52 2.00 -12.71 -8.34
N PRO A 53 1.92 -11.38 -8.07
CA PRO A 53 2.12 -10.89 -6.72
C PRO A 53 0.95 -11.31 -5.82
N HIS A 54 1.21 -11.51 -4.52
CA HIS A 54 0.12 -11.53 -3.55
C HIS A 54 -0.41 -10.11 -3.36
N MET A 55 -1.70 -9.96 -3.09
CA MET A 55 -2.32 -8.66 -2.84
C MET A 55 -2.96 -8.58 -1.46
N ASN A 56 -2.87 -7.42 -0.83
CA ASN A 56 -3.59 -7.08 0.40
C ASN A 56 -4.27 -5.72 0.23
N LEU A 57 -5.50 -5.59 0.72
CA LEU A 57 -6.26 -4.34 0.67
C LEU A 57 -6.17 -3.62 2.01
N GLY A 58 -5.87 -2.32 1.95
CA GLY A 58 -5.78 -1.44 3.10
C GLY A 58 -6.82 -0.32 3.04
N ARG A 59 -7.32 0.09 4.19
CA ARG A 59 -8.21 1.25 4.33
C ARG A 59 -7.63 2.24 5.31
N VAL A 60 -7.60 3.51 4.92
CA VAL A 60 -7.17 4.61 5.78
C VAL A 60 -8.38 5.44 6.15
N TRP A 61 -8.64 5.53 7.45
CA TRP A 61 -9.78 6.28 7.98
C TRP A 61 -9.31 7.49 8.77
N THR A 62 -10.08 8.57 8.71
CA THR A 62 -9.91 9.73 9.59
C THR A 62 -11.23 10.11 10.25
N GLU A 63 -11.13 10.72 11.43
CA GLU A 63 -12.27 11.38 12.06
C GLU A 63 -12.68 12.63 11.27
N PRO A 64 -13.99 12.96 11.23
CA PRO A 64 -14.47 14.20 10.64
C PRO A 64 -13.83 15.42 11.32
N GLY A 65 -13.15 16.27 10.54
CA GLY A 65 -12.55 17.52 11.02
C GLY A 65 -11.06 17.47 11.36
N MET A 66 -10.42 16.29 11.36
CA MET A 66 -8.99 16.15 11.65
C MET A 66 -8.09 16.49 10.44
N VAL A 67 -8.62 16.45 9.22
CA VAL A 67 -7.89 16.79 7.99
C VAL A 67 -8.57 17.95 7.26
N ARG A 68 -7.81 19.05 7.07
CA ARG A 68 -8.31 20.30 6.46
C ARG A 68 -8.52 20.22 4.95
N ALA A 69 -7.96 19.23 4.26
CA ALA A 69 -8.08 19.11 2.82
C ALA A 69 -7.71 17.69 2.37
N ILE A 70 -8.66 16.75 2.40
CA ILE A 70 -8.57 15.57 1.54
C ILE A 70 -9.75 15.64 0.60
N ARG A 71 -9.43 15.90 -0.67
CA ARG A 71 -10.34 16.41 -1.71
C ARG A 71 -11.49 15.46 -2.06
N ARG A 72 -11.52 14.23 -1.53
CA ARG A 72 -12.46 13.16 -1.90
C ARG A 72 -12.75 12.16 -0.77
N ALA A 73 -12.85 12.62 0.48
CA ALA A 73 -13.26 11.72 1.55
C ALA A 73 -14.71 11.25 1.35
N GLN A 74 -14.92 9.95 1.12
CA GLN A 74 -16.27 9.37 1.12
C GLN A 74 -16.66 9.07 2.58
N LEU A 75 -17.81 9.58 3.01
CA LEU A 75 -18.39 9.31 4.33
C LEU A 75 -18.86 7.85 4.40
N SER A 76 -18.34 7.07 5.35
CA SER A 76 -18.86 5.76 5.72
C SER A 76 -18.88 5.62 7.24
N ASN A 77 -20.04 5.30 7.81
CA ASN A 77 -20.23 5.12 9.26
C ASN A 77 -19.71 6.27 10.16
N GLY A 78 -19.75 7.51 9.68
CA GLY A 78 -19.27 8.68 10.44
C GLY A 78 -17.75 8.87 10.44
N ARG A 79 -17.00 8.08 9.67
CA ARG A 79 -15.58 8.29 9.38
C ARG A 79 -15.39 8.65 7.91
N HIS A 80 -14.31 9.35 7.63
CA HIS A 80 -13.92 9.75 6.28
C HIS A 80 -12.92 8.71 5.75
N LEU A 81 -13.26 8.00 4.67
CA LEU A 81 -12.31 7.17 3.94
C LEU A 81 -11.34 8.09 3.19
N VAL A 82 -10.07 8.02 3.53
CA VAL A 82 -9.02 8.90 3.01
C VAL A 82 -8.27 8.27 1.84
N ALA A 83 -7.98 6.97 1.96
CA ALA A 83 -7.29 6.20 0.94
C ALA A 83 -7.81 4.76 0.93
N HIS A 84 -7.78 4.17 -0.26
CA HIS A 84 -8.03 2.74 -0.46
C HIS A 84 -6.78 2.17 -1.09
N LEU A 85 -6.02 1.42 -0.30
CA LEU A 85 -4.70 0.94 -0.66
C LEU A 85 -4.78 -0.48 -1.22
N ALA A 86 -4.03 -0.77 -2.27
CA ALA A 86 -3.76 -2.11 -2.74
C ALA A 86 -2.24 -2.35 -2.65
N ALA A 87 -1.82 -3.14 -1.67
CA ALA A 87 -0.45 -3.60 -1.54
C ALA A 87 -0.23 -4.87 -2.35
N PHE A 88 0.91 -4.97 -3.01
CA PHE A 88 1.28 -6.09 -3.86
C PHE A 88 2.69 -6.56 -3.51
N ARG A 89 2.82 -7.84 -3.15
CA ARG A 89 4.06 -8.47 -2.73
C ARG A 89 4.59 -9.42 -3.79
N CYS A 90 5.83 -9.23 -4.21
CA CYS A 90 6.52 -10.22 -5.04
C CYS A 90 6.80 -11.49 -4.21
N PRO A 91 6.41 -12.69 -4.65
CA PRO A 91 6.64 -13.92 -3.88
C PRO A 91 8.12 -14.33 -3.82
N ASP A 92 8.95 -13.88 -4.78
CA ASP A 92 10.36 -14.29 -4.86
C ASP A 92 11.31 -13.41 -4.05
N CYS A 93 11.04 -12.11 -3.95
CA CYS A 93 11.91 -11.15 -3.24
C CYS A 93 11.20 -10.35 -2.16
N GLU A 94 9.93 -10.65 -1.91
CA GLU A 94 9.06 -10.05 -0.90
C GLU A 94 9.01 -8.52 -0.91
N HIS A 95 9.30 -7.93 -2.07
CA HIS A 95 9.23 -6.51 -2.30
C HIS A 95 7.78 -6.09 -2.50
N ASP A 96 7.40 -5.04 -1.78
CA ASP A 96 6.04 -4.54 -1.75
C ASP A 96 5.94 -3.22 -2.52
N HIS A 97 4.92 -3.10 -3.35
CA HIS A 97 4.48 -1.83 -3.89
C HIS A 97 3.01 -1.60 -3.51
N VAL A 98 2.64 -0.36 -3.26
CA VAL A 98 1.29 0.02 -2.83
C VAL A 98 0.70 1.01 -3.84
N ILE A 99 -0.54 0.78 -4.23
CA ILE A 99 -1.33 1.72 -5.04
C ILE A 99 -2.42 2.31 -4.17
N ASP A 100 -2.46 3.64 -4.06
CA ASP A 100 -3.61 4.36 -3.53
C ASP A 100 -4.63 4.58 -4.65
N LEU A 101 -5.71 3.82 -4.59
CA LEU A 101 -6.80 3.82 -5.57
C LEU A 101 -7.66 5.08 -5.50
N VAL A 102 -7.62 5.85 -4.40
CA VAL A 102 -8.40 7.09 -4.24
C VAL A 102 -7.65 8.28 -4.83
N ASN A 103 -6.33 8.35 -4.57
CA ASN A 103 -5.48 9.46 -4.99
C ASN A 103 -4.71 9.19 -6.30
N ASP A 104 -4.81 7.98 -6.85
CA ASP A 104 -4.15 7.54 -8.10
C ASP A 104 -2.62 7.69 -8.03
N GLN A 105 -2.05 7.25 -6.91
CA GLN A 105 -0.62 7.33 -6.62
C GLN A 105 -0.08 5.93 -6.32
N ALA A 106 1.18 5.70 -6.70
CA ALA A 106 1.87 4.44 -6.47
C ALA A 106 3.15 4.70 -5.66
N TRP A 107 3.39 3.86 -4.67
CA TRP A 107 4.54 3.90 -3.79
C TRP A 107 5.29 2.58 -3.84
N ASP A 108 6.61 2.71 -3.94
CA ASP A 108 7.53 1.59 -3.86
C ASP A 108 8.09 1.56 -2.43
N LEU A 109 7.76 0.51 -1.65
CA LEU A 109 8.08 0.50 -0.23
C LEU A 109 9.55 0.15 0.01
N ASP A 110 10.17 0.91 0.91
CA ASP A 110 11.52 0.69 1.38
C ASP A 110 11.57 0.32 2.87
N THR A 111 12.78 0.14 3.41
CA THR A 111 12.99 -0.26 4.81
C THR A 111 12.28 0.61 5.84
N THR A 112 12.09 1.89 5.55
CA THR A 112 11.61 2.89 6.50
C THR A 112 10.09 2.85 6.67
N ASP A 113 9.37 2.36 5.66
CA ASP A 113 7.91 2.28 5.66
C ASP A 113 7.35 1.23 6.63
N TYR A 114 8.17 0.25 7.02
CA TYR A 114 7.78 -0.85 7.91
C TYR A 114 7.97 -0.54 9.40
N THR A 115 8.24 0.71 9.76
CA THR A 115 8.38 1.17 11.14
C THR A 115 7.04 1.60 11.74
N ASP A 116 7.01 1.93 13.03
CA ASP A 116 5.81 2.45 13.71
C ASP A 116 5.26 3.76 13.08
N ASP A 117 6.12 4.53 12.42
CA ASP A 117 5.74 5.77 11.74
C ASP A 117 5.01 5.51 10.40
N GLY A 118 5.18 4.31 9.85
CA GLY A 118 4.59 3.89 8.57
C GLY A 118 5.14 4.64 7.36
N SER A 119 4.36 4.66 6.30
CA SER A 119 4.72 5.34 5.05
C SER A 119 4.19 6.76 5.03
N TYR A 120 4.96 7.69 4.48
CA TYR A 120 4.62 9.10 4.39
C TYR A 120 5.18 9.71 3.10
N ASP A 121 4.42 10.62 2.49
CA ASP A 121 4.96 11.42 1.39
C ASP A 121 5.98 12.44 1.91
N VAL A 122 7.26 12.12 1.73
CA VAL A 122 8.39 13.01 2.02
C VAL A 122 8.32 14.36 1.28
N ALA A 123 7.58 14.47 0.17
CA ALA A 123 7.42 15.73 -0.56
C ALA A 123 6.47 16.72 0.14
N ALA A 124 5.57 16.26 1.01
CA ALA A 124 4.66 17.13 1.76
C ALA A 124 5.33 17.84 2.95
N GLY A 125 6.56 17.46 3.31
CA GLY A 125 7.33 18.02 4.43
C GLY A 125 8.26 19.19 4.07
N ARG A 126 8.27 19.66 2.81
CA ARG A 126 9.01 20.87 2.39
C ARG A 126 8.05 21.99 2.02
N GLY A 127 7.39 22.55 3.02
CA GLY A 127 6.61 23.79 2.94
C GLY A 127 7.02 24.75 4.05
#